data_AF-A0A9J8BU56-F1
#
_entry.id   AF-A0A9J8BU56-F1
#
_cell.length_a   1.000
_cell.length_b   1.000
_cell.length_c   1.000
_cell.angle_alpha   90.00
_cell.angle_beta   90.00
_cell.angle_gamma   90.00
#
_symmetry.space_group_name_H-M   'P 1'
#
loop_
_entity.id
_entity.type
_entity.pdbx_description
1 polymer ?
#
loop_
_entity_poly.entity_id
_entity_poly.type
_entity_poly.pdbx_seq_one_letter_code
_entity_poly.pdbx_strand_id
1 'polypeptide(L)'
;MFHFYHVSKTGSERVNDADICFIQCSVHFITLKKLNRLAHMRLKKGRDQTHEAKQRVDVLHLQLQNLLYEVMHLQKEISKCLEFKSQHEEIELVSEEEFFQEAPAEISRPHVTRDDNHQLTLARLDWELEQRKRLAEQYKMSLARKEKIQKAIEQKREYLSSLQPGLQNIMQASLPVQEYLSMPFEQMQKQAEVARHLPPPLYVLLVQAAAYGQACDKTLSVNISGDVDEAKALSRRPEDSQEDESDSDAEEEQQNTKRRRATVGVQLEDKRKAMLRRHPLSLCVDLKCKDGSVLHLFFYYLMNLNILTVKTKVSTATDLSGAVSAGELLNSESLLNCLYASDHGKETPNPANRYQFDKVGITTFADYVSDLGHPYVWVQKLGGLQFSSDGAQVCLRGSALSASHMEKTMKLLRGRLQARLALHKQFSSLEHSIIPVSSECQHLFPAKVVSGLTRWTMMSYQEFTHVLKAGLVCETDLFFMAVVERGTARLLAAVVLNPRYPEVMPLFSLSLHWKGERSGRTEDNLRAMESEVNVFRAELQGPRPGLQLLTNQIQRLCVCLDVYLETESQVCDGSEGPREFPREKMCLRTARGPSRLKPFKYNHPQGFFSHR
;
A
#
# COMPACT_ATOMS: atom_id res chain seq x y z
N MET A 1 -36.69 62.08 -141.49
CA MET A 1 -37.50 62.10 -142.73
C MET A 1 -38.79 62.82 -142.41
N PHE A 2 -39.23 63.90 -143.03
CA PHE A 2 -38.77 64.61 -144.21
C PHE A 2 -39.60 65.90 -144.31
N HIS A 3 -38.97 67.03 -144.62
CA HIS A 3 -39.59 67.94 -145.58
C HIS A 3 -39.37 67.28 -146.96
N PHE A 4 -40.43 66.76 -147.56
CA PHE A 4 -40.54 66.67 -149.01
C PHE A 4 -41.61 67.71 -149.38
N TYR A 5 -41.15 68.86 -149.83
CA TYR A 5 -41.01 69.20 -151.26
C TYR A 5 -42.41 69.23 -151.91
N HIS A 6 -42.87 70.43 -152.30
CA HIS A 6 -42.64 70.93 -153.66
C HIS A 6 -43.13 69.86 -154.64
N VAL A 7 -44.15 70.13 -155.43
CA VAL A 7 -43.95 70.86 -156.68
C VAL A 7 -45.37 70.92 -157.22
N SER A 8 -45.99 72.09 -157.08
CA SER A 8 -46.16 73.02 -158.19
C SER A 8 -46.82 72.36 -159.41
N LYS A 9 -48.04 72.84 -159.70
CA LYS A 9 -48.46 73.37 -161.00
C LYS A 9 -47.32 73.28 -162.05
N THR A 10 -47.40 72.53 -163.16
CA THR A 10 -48.50 72.40 -164.14
C THR A 10 -48.30 71.17 -165.06
N GLY A 11 -49.37 70.41 -165.36
CA GLY A 11 -49.55 69.63 -166.62
C GLY A 11 -49.13 68.14 -166.73
N SER A 12 -50.07 67.24 -166.40
CA SER A 12 -50.37 65.89 -166.95
C SER A 12 -49.59 64.61 -166.54
N GLU A 13 -50.25 63.83 -165.66
CA GLU A 13 -50.47 62.37 -165.65
C GLU A 13 -49.30 61.37 -165.58
N ARG A 14 -49.11 60.78 -164.37
CA ARG A 14 -49.18 59.32 -164.06
C ARG A 14 -48.67 59.05 -162.62
N VAL A 15 -49.62 58.89 -161.70
CA VAL A 15 -49.46 58.45 -160.29
C VAL A 15 -50.43 57.27 -160.11
N ASN A 16 -50.14 56.25 -159.28
CA ASN A 16 -51.09 55.70 -158.27
C ASN A 16 -50.80 54.31 -157.62
N ASP A 17 -50.19 53.27 -158.23
CA ASP A 17 -50.24 51.89 -157.63
C ASP A 17 -49.18 51.53 -156.57
N ALA A 18 -47.91 51.91 -156.75
CA ALA A 18 -46.84 51.56 -155.81
C ALA A 18 -47.04 52.23 -154.43
N ASP A 19 -47.62 53.42 -154.45
CA ASP A 19 -47.93 54.19 -153.24
C ASP A 19 -49.03 53.51 -152.41
N ILE A 20 -50.00 52.84 -153.04
CA ILE A 20 -51.10 52.14 -152.34
C ILE A 20 -50.57 50.92 -151.55
N CYS A 21 -49.68 50.12 -152.14
CA CYS A 21 -49.09 48.95 -151.45
C CYS A 21 -48.19 49.38 -150.28
N PHE A 22 -47.41 50.45 -150.47
CA PHE A 22 -46.60 51.02 -149.40
C PHE A 22 -47.45 51.55 -148.24
N ILE A 23 -48.60 52.18 -148.54
CA ILE A 23 -49.59 52.59 -147.55
C ILE A 23 -50.17 51.38 -146.82
N GLN A 24 -50.54 50.29 -147.51
CA GLN A 24 -51.08 49.07 -146.87
C GLN A 24 -50.06 48.36 -145.97
N CYS A 25 -48.81 48.19 -146.41
CA CYS A 25 -47.74 47.62 -145.58
C CYS A 25 -47.46 48.51 -144.36
N SER A 26 -47.47 49.83 -144.53
CA SER A 26 -47.32 50.78 -143.42
C SER A 26 -48.48 50.67 -142.41
N VAL A 27 -49.73 50.52 -142.89
CA VAL A 27 -50.91 50.27 -142.05
C VAL A 27 -50.77 48.94 -141.30
N HIS A 28 -50.33 47.86 -141.94
CA HIS A 28 -50.10 46.58 -141.27
C HIS A 28 -49.00 46.67 -140.21
N PHE A 29 -47.88 47.34 -140.48
CA PHE A 29 -46.85 47.60 -139.47
C PHE A 29 -47.37 48.44 -138.30
N ILE A 30 -48.23 49.44 -138.55
CA ILE A 30 -48.91 50.19 -137.49
C ILE A 30 -49.81 49.27 -136.67
N THR A 31 -50.55 48.35 -137.30
CA THR A 31 -51.42 47.39 -136.59
C THR A 31 -50.62 46.38 -135.76
N LEU A 32 -49.50 45.86 -136.26
CA LEU A 32 -48.58 45.00 -135.53
C LEU A 32 -47.94 45.73 -134.35
N LYS A 33 -47.49 46.98 -134.55
CA LYS A 33 -47.00 47.82 -133.44
C LYS A 33 -48.09 48.06 -132.39
N LYS A 34 -49.35 48.23 -132.81
CA LYS A 34 -50.50 48.35 -131.89
C LYS A 34 -50.78 47.05 -131.13
N LEU A 35 -50.77 45.89 -131.80
CA LEU A 35 -50.96 44.57 -131.17
C LEU A 35 -49.82 44.23 -130.21
N ASN A 36 -48.57 44.53 -130.59
CA ASN A 36 -47.41 44.32 -129.73
C ASN A 36 -47.50 45.23 -128.49
N ARG A 37 -47.89 46.50 -128.66
CA ARG A 37 -48.19 47.40 -127.54
C ARG A 37 -49.30 46.84 -126.64
N LEU A 38 -50.36 46.25 -127.20
CA LEU A 38 -51.42 45.61 -126.42
C LEU A 38 -50.94 44.35 -125.68
N ALA A 39 -50.08 43.53 -126.29
CA ALA A 39 -49.51 42.34 -125.66
C ALA A 39 -48.60 42.72 -124.48
N HIS A 40 -47.71 43.70 -124.68
CA HIS A 40 -46.90 44.26 -123.59
C HIS A 40 -47.75 44.88 -122.48
N MET A 41 -48.85 45.57 -122.82
CA MET A 41 -49.79 46.09 -121.83
C MET A 41 -50.50 44.99 -121.04
N ARG A 42 -50.91 43.88 -121.68
CA ARG A 42 -51.51 42.72 -120.99
C ARG A 42 -50.50 42.00 -120.10
N LEU A 43 -49.29 41.77 -120.59
CA LEU A 43 -48.21 41.17 -119.79
C LEU A 43 -47.87 42.04 -118.58
N LYS A 44 -47.75 43.35 -118.78
CA LYS A 44 -47.56 44.30 -117.68
C LYS A 44 -48.71 44.22 -116.68
N LYS A 45 -49.97 44.24 -117.15
CA LYS A 45 -51.15 44.10 -116.28
C LYS A 45 -51.16 42.80 -115.48
N GLY A 46 -50.89 41.67 -116.11
CA GLY A 46 -50.83 40.37 -115.42
C GLY A 46 -49.70 40.29 -114.40
N ARG A 47 -48.51 40.79 -114.77
CA ARG A 47 -47.36 40.87 -113.87
C ARG A 47 -47.68 41.76 -112.66
N ASP A 48 -48.23 42.95 -112.88
CA ASP A 48 -48.56 43.90 -111.82
C ASP A 48 -49.63 43.30 -110.87
N GLN A 49 -50.66 42.62 -111.40
CA GLN A 49 -51.67 41.92 -110.57
C GLN A 49 -51.08 40.79 -109.71
N THR A 50 -50.22 39.94 -110.30
CA THR A 50 -49.56 38.85 -109.53
C THR A 50 -48.60 39.41 -108.49
N HIS A 51 -47.92 40.51 -108.80
CA HIS A 51 -47.02 41.19 -107.88
C HIS A 51 -47.79 41.81 -106.72
N GLU A 52 -48.93 42.47 -106.97
CA GLU A 52 -49.81 42.98 -105.90
C GLU A 52 -50.34 41.85 -105.00
N ALA A 53 -50.75 40.72 -105.58
CA ALA A 53 -51.22 39.58 -104.79
C ALA A 53 -50.09 38.97 -103.94
N LYS A 54 -48.89 38.82 -104.52
CA LYS A 54 -47.69 38.38 -103.79
C LYS A 54 -47.38 39.32 -102.63
N GLN A 55 -47.38 40.64 -102.87
CA GLN A 55 -47.15 41.64 -101.83
C GLN A 55 -48.15 41.51 -100.67
N ARG A 56 -49.44 41.26 -100.95
CA ARG A 56 -50.43 41.02 -99.89
C ARG A 56 -50.15 39.75 -99.09
N VAL A 57 -49.73 38.66 -99.74
CA VAL A 57 -49.35 37.41 -99.07
C VAL A 57 -48.10 37.61 -98.22
N ASP A 58 -47.09 38.32 -98.72
CA ASP A 58 -45.87 38.61 -97.98
C ASP A 58 -46.17 39.44 -96.71
N VAL A 59 -47.10 40.40 -96.78
CA VAL A 59 -47.56 41.16 -95.61
C VAL A 59 -48.26 40.26 -94.59
N LEU A 60 -49.16 39.37 -95.02
CA LEU A 60 -49.83 38.44 -94.12
C LEU A 60 -48.86 37.41 -93.52
N HIS A 61 -47.89 36.94 -94.30
CA HIS A 61 -46.86 36.02 -93.83
C HIS A 61 -45.97 36.70 -92.77
N LEU A 62 -45.63 37.97 -92.96
CA LEU A 62 -44.90 38.75 -91.96
C LEU A 62 -45.71 38.89 -90.66
N GLN A 63 -47.02 39.15 -90.74
CA GLN A 63 -47.90 39.19 -89.57
C GLN A 63 -47.94 37.84 -88.84
N LEU A 64 -48.02 36.73 -89.57
CA LEU A 64 -47.98 35.39 -88.98
C LEU A 64 -46.64 35.10 -88.29
N GLN A 65 -45.51 35.47 -88.90
CA GLN A 65 -44.19 35.30 -88.29
C GLN A 65 -44.04 36.12 -87.00
N ASN A 66 -44.57 37.35 -86.97
CA ASN A 66 -44.61 38.15 -85.75
C ASN A 66 -45.38 37.46 -84.62
N LEU A 67 -46.57 36.89 -84.92
CA LEU A 67 -47.37 36.16 -83.94
C LEU A 67 -46.69 34.86 -83.48
N LEU A 68 -46.06 34.11 -84.37
CA LEU A 68 -45.32 32.90 -84.00
C LEU A 68 -44.13 33.23 -83.09
N TYR A 69 -43.44 34.33 -83.35
CA TYR A 69 -42.38 34.82 -82.47
C TYR A 69 -42.92 35.19 -81.10
N GLU A 70 -44.06 35.88 -81.03
CA GLU A 70 -44.73 36.25 -79.78
C GLU A 70 -45.13 35.00 -78.96
N VAL A 71 -45.75 34.01 -79.60
CA VAL A 71 -46.10 32.74 -78.94
C VAL A 71 -44.85 32.02 -78.42
N MET A 72 -43.79 31.95 -79.24
CA MET A 72 -42.53 31.32 -78.81
C MET A 72 -41.89 32.08 -77.63
N HIS A 73 -41.93 33.42 -77.65
CA HIS A 73 -41.40 34.24 -76.57
C HIS A 73 -42.18 34.03 -75.28
N LEU A 74 -43.51 34.10 -75.34
CA LEU A 74 -44.38 33.86 -74.20
C LEU A 74 -44.20 32.44 -73.64
N GLN A 75 -44.08 31.43 -74.51
CA GLN A 75 -43.85 30.06 -74.05
C GLN A 75 -42.48 29.91 -73.36
N LYS A 76 -41.43 30.55 -73.88
CA LYS A 76 -40.11 30.61 -73.20
C LYS A 76 -40.19 31.32 -71.86
N GLU A 77 -40.94 32.42 -71.77
CA GLU A 77 -41.15 33.13 -70.51
C GLU A 77 -41.93 32.28 -69.50
N ILE A 78 -42.98 31.59 -69.92
CA ILE A 78 -43.73 30.66 -69.06
C ILE A 78 -42.83 29.55 -68.56
N SER A 79 -42.05 28.89 -69.42
CA SER A 79 -41.10 27.85 -68.98
C SER A 79 -40.09 28.40 -67.99
N LYS A 80 -39.53 29.58 -68.25
CA LYS A 80 -38.60 30.25 -67.32
C LYS A 80 -39.26 30.57 -65.97
N CYS A 81 -40.53 30.97 -65.97
CA CYS A 81 -41.29 31.22 -64.75
C CYS A 81 -41.61 29.93 -63.98
N LEU A 82 -41.86 28.81 -64.68
CA LEU A 82 -42.12 27.50 -64.06
C LEU A 82 -40.86 26.82 -63.55
N GLU A 83 -39.69 27.11 -64.14
CA GLU A 83 -38.39 26.65 -63.65
C GLU A 83 -37.94 27.38 -62.37
N PHE A 84 -38.66 28.42 -61.94
CA PHE A 84 -38.39 29.09 -60.69
C PHE A 84 -38.69 28.16 -59.51
N LYS A 85 -37.63 27.65 -58.89
CA LYS A 85 -37.70 26.94 -57.62
C LYS A 85 -37.32 27.91 -56.51
N SER A 86 -38.19 28.01 -55.51
CA SER A 86 -37.91 28.82 -54.33
C SER A 86 -37.20 27.99 -53.28
N GLN A 87 -36.25 28.59 -52.57
CA GLN A 87 -35.36 27.91 -51.61
C GLN A 87 -36.10 27.23 -50.44
N HIS A 88 -37.36 27.60 -50.19
CA HIS A 88 -38.18 26.97 -49.15
C HIS A 88 -38.48 25.48 -49.41
N GLU A 89 -38.38 25.00 -50.66
CA GLU A 89 -38.58 23.58 -51.00
C GLU A 89 -37.44 22.68 -50.48
N GLU A 90 -36.27 23.24 -50.18
CA GLU A 90 -35.10 22.51 -49.67
C GLU A 90 -35.01 22.52 -48.13
N ILE A 91 -35.86 23.30 -47.45
CA ILE A 91 -35.83 23.44 -46.00
C ILE A 91 -36.71 22.34 -45.39
N GLU A 92 -36.12 21.49 -44.56
CA GLU A 92 -36.86 20.52 -43.74
C GLU A 92 -37.67 21.28 -42.68
N LEU A 93 -38.99 21.28 -42.83
CA LEU A 93 -39.90 21.98 -41.95
C LEU A 93 -40.33 21.11 -40.76
N VAL A 94 -40.62 21.76 -39.63
CA VAL A 94 -41.24 21.14 -38.44
C VAL A 94 -42.60 20.53 -38.83
N SER A 95 -42.92 19.39 -38.22
CA SER A 95 -44.17 18.68 -38.51
C SER A 95 -45.40 19.53 -38.20
N GLU A 96 -46.50 19.27 -38.90
CA GLU A 96 -47.73 20.05 -38.76
C GLU A 96 -48.26 20.04 -37.31
N GLU A 97 -48.14 18.87 -36.68
CA GLU A 97 -48.64 18.59 -35.33
C GLU A 97 -47.83 19.35 -34.27
N GLU A 98 -46.51 19.37 -34.40
CA GLU A 98 -45.61 20.10 -33.50
C GLU A 98 -45.74 21.61 -33.70
N PHE A 99 -45.91 22.08 -34.94
CA PHE A 99 -46.13 23.49 -35.25
C PHE A 99 -47.39 24.04 -34.55
N PHE A 100 -48.53 23.35 -34.65
CA PHE A 100 -49.76 23.82 -34.01
C PHE A 100 -49.77 23.70 -32.47
N GLN A 101 -48.88 22.87 -31.90
CA GLN A 101 -48.73 22.72 -30.45
C GLN A 101 -47.79 23.77 -29.85
N GLU A 102 -46.67 24.07 -30.52
CA GLU A 102 -45.61 24.91 -29.97
C GLU A 102 -45.70 26.38 -30.41
N ALA A 103 -46.26 26.66 -31.59
CA ALA A 103 -46.27 28.01 -32.14
C ALA A 103 -47.34 28.91 -31.46
N PRO A 104 -46.97 30.14 -31.06
CA PRO A 104 -47.90 31.13 -30.53
C PRO A 104 -49.08 31.39 -31.48
N ALA A 105 -50.24 31.71 -30.90
CA ALA A 105 -51.48 31.98 -31.65
C ALA A 105 -51.35 33.16 -32.64
N GLU A 106 -50.40 34.06 -32.42
CA GLU A 106 -50.09 35.20 -33.30
C GLU A 106 -49.50 34.77 -34.65
N ILE A 107 -48.77 33.64 -34.67
CA ILE A 107 -48.06 33.09 -35.84
C ILE A 107 -48.85 31.91 -36.43
N SER A 108 -49.35 30.99 -35.59
CA SER A 108 -50.04 29.78 -36.06
C SER A 108 -51.36 30.05 -36.76
N ARG A 109 -52.03 31.17 -36.44
CA ARG A 109 -53.28 31.67 -37.05
C ARG A 109 -54.20 30.56 -37.61
N PRO A 110 -54.74 29.66 -36.75
CA PRO A 110 -55.37 28.41 -37.18
C PRO A 110 -56.61 28.57 -38.06
N HIS A 111 -57.19 29.78 -38.08
CA HIS A 111 -58.38 30.15 -38.84
C HIS A 111 -58.10 30.46 -40.32
N VAL A 112 -56.85 30.65 -40.72
CA VAL A 112 -56.43 30.90 -42.11
C VAL A 112 -55.50 29.80 -42.60
N THR A 113 -54.62 29.30 -41.73
CA THR A 113 -53.61 28.29 -42.06
C THR A 113 -54.16 26.88 -42.25
N ARG A 114 -55.37 26.59 -41.75
CA ARG A 114 -56.04 25.29 -42.00
C ARG A 114 -56.74 25.23 -43.35
N ASP A 115 -57.15 26.37 -43.89
CA ASP A 115 -57.90 26.46 -45.14
C ASP A 115 -57.00 26.72 -46.35
N ASP A 116 -55.83 27.35 -46.16
CA ASP A 116 -54.86 27.66 -47.22
C ASP A 116 -53.46 27.09 -46.93
N ASN A 117 -53.02 26.15 -47.78
CA ASN A 117 -51.71 25.49 -47.68
C ASN A 117 -50.54 26.46 -47.88
N HIS A 118 -50.69 27.54 -48.65
CA HIS A 118 -49.63 28.53 -48.83
C HIS A 118 -49.42 29.38 -47.58
N GLN A 119 -50.51 29.77 -46.91
CA GLN A 119 -50.43 30.49 -45.63
C GLN A 119 -49.87 29.61 -44.52
N LEU A 120 -50.17 28.30 -44.56
CA LEU A 120 -49.60 27.31 -43.66
C LEU A 120 -48.08 27.21 -43.78
N THR A 121 -47.54 27.14 -45.00
CA THR A 121 -46.09 27.06 -45.22
C THR A 121 -45.38 28.35 -44.84
N LEU A 122 -45.96 29.53 -45.12
CA LEU A 122 -45.40 30.82 -44.67
C LEU A 122 -45.36 30.92 -43.14
N ALA A 123 -46.45 30.55 -42.46
CA ALA A 123 -46.51 30.60 -41.00
C ALA A 123 -45.50 29.63 -40.34
N ARG A 124 -45.25 28.45 -40.95
CA ARG A 124 -44.20 27.53 -40.50
C ARG A 124 -42.80 28.10 -40.68
N LEU A 125 -42.52 28.72 -41.82
CA LEU A 125 -41.22 29.35 -42.08
C LEU A 125 -40.94 30.51 -41.11
N ASP A 126 -41.95 31.33 -40.82
CA ASP A 126 -41.84 32.43 -39.86
C ASP A 126 -41.56 31.91 -38.44
N TRP A 127 -42.26 30.84 -38.03
CA TRP A 127 -42.04 30.21 -36.74
C TRP A 127 -40.63 29.63 -36.61
N GLU A 128 -40.14 28.92 -37.63
CA GLU A 128 -38.78 28.39 -37.63
C GLU A 128 -37.72 29.48 -37.59
N LEU A 129 -37.95 30.58 -38.33
CA LEU A 129 -37.05 31.72 -38.30
C LEU A 129 -36.96 32.31 -36.89
N GLU A 130 -38.10 32.45 -36.20
CA GLU A 130 -38.12 32.93 -34.82
C GLU A 130 -37.51 31.93 -33.84
N GLN A 131 -37.79 30.63 -33.99
CA GLN A 131 -37.14 29.57 -33.20
C GLN A 131 -35.62 29.59 -33.37
N ARG A 132 -35.11 29.66 -34.62
CA ARG A 132 -33.67 29.73 -34.90
C ARG A 132 -33.05 30.99 -34.32
N LYS A 133 -33.72 32.15 -34.38
CA LYS A 133 -33.25 33.38 -33.72
C LYS A 133 -33.15 33.19 -32.20
N ARG A 134 -34.18 32.64 -31.57
CA ARG A 134 -34.21 32.38 -30.13
C ARG A 134 -33.14 31.40 -29.70
N LEU A 135 -32.95 30.30 -30.45
CA LEU A 135 -31.92 29.30 -30.19
C LEU A 135 -30.51 29.89 -30.38
N ALA A 136 -30.29 30.69 -31.41
CA ALA A 136 -29.01 31.37 -31.64
C ALA A 136 -28.67 32.33 -30.48
N GLU A 137 -29.66 33.06 -29.96
CA GLU A 137 -29.47 33.95 -28.81
C GLU A 137 -29.19 33.16 -27.52
N GLN A 138 -29.94 32.09 -27.26
CA GLN A 138 -29.68 31.18 -26.12
C GLN A 138 -28.30 30.51 -26.22
N TYR A 139 -27.89 30.09 -27.42
CA TYR A 139 -26.57 29.52 -27.65
C TYR A 139 -25.48 30.55 -27.36
N LYS A 140 -25.61 31.78 -27.86
CA LYS A 140 -24.67 32.88 -27.61
C LYS A 140 -24.58 33.21 -26.11
N MET A 141 -25.71 33.26 -25.39
CA MET A 141 -25.73 33.46 -23.94
C MET A 141 -25.04 32.31 -23.19
N SER A 142 -25.28 31.08 -23.60
CA SER A 142 -24.68 29.88 -23.00
C SER A 142 -23.18 29.82 -23.23
N LEU A 143 -22.71 30.20 -24.42
CA LEU A 143 -21.29 30.26 -24.78
C LEU A 143 -20.58 31.33 -23.94
N ALA A 144 -21.16 32.52 -23.79
CA ALA A 144 -20.64 33.56 -22.91
C ALA A 144 -20.59 33.11 -21.43
N ARG A 145 -21.59 32.36 -20.96
CA ARG A 145 -21.60 31.78 -19.60
C ARG A 145 -20.49 30.73 -19.44
N LYS A 146 -20.29 29.86 -20.43
CA LYS A 146 -19.22 28.86 -20.44
C LYS A 146 -17.84 29.53 -20.34
N GLU A 147 -17.57 30.53 -21.18
CA GLU A 147 -16.31 31.28 -21.13
C GLU A 147 -16.08 31.96 -19.78
N LYS A 148 -17.13 32.54 -19.18
CA LYS A 148 -17.03 33.15 -17.85
C LYS A 148 -16.68 32.13 -16.77
N ILE A 149 -17.28 30.94 -16.81
CA ILE A 149 -16.98 29.86 -15.87
C ILE A 149 -15.56 29.34 -16.08
N GLN A 150 -15.15 29.15 -17.33
CA GLN A 150 -13.79 28.68 -17.65
C GLN A 150 -12.72 29.63 -17.13
N LYS A 151 -12.87 30.94 -17.37
CA LYS A 151 -11.97 31.97 -16.80
C LYS A 151 -11.95 31.95 -15.28
N ALA A 152 -13.10 31.74 -14.63
CA ALA A 152 -13.16 31.63 -13.17
C ALA A 152 -12.46 30.37 -12.63
N ILE A 153 -12.51 29.25 -13.37
CA ILE A 153 -11.80 28.02 -13.02
C ILE A 153 -10.29 28.22 -13.18
N GLU A 154 -9.83 28.84 -14.27
CA GLU A 154 -8.42 29.17 -14.50
C GLU A 154 -7.88 30.07 -13.38
N GLN A 155 -8.60 31.15 -13.03
CA GLN A 155 -8.22 32.02 -11.92
C GLN A 155 -8.14 31.28 -10.58
N LYS A 156 -9.08 30.36 -10.30
CA LYS A 156 -9.04 29.55 -9.08
C LYS A 156 -7.89 28.54 -9.10
N ARG A 157 -7.57 27.95 -10.26
CA ARG A 157 -6.42 27.05 -10.41
C ARG A 157 -5.11 27.80 -10.20
N GLU A 158 -4.96 28.98 -10.79
CA GLU A 158 -3.80 29.84 -10.58
C GLU A 158 -3.67 30.22 -9.09
N TYR A 159 -4.77 30.64 -8.46
CA TYR A 159 -4.79 30.94 -7.03
C TYR A 159 -4.36 29.74 -6.18
N LEU A 160 -4.91 28.54 -6.42
CA LEU A 160 -4.52 27.32 -5.71
C LEU A 160 -3.05 26.96 -5.95
N SER A 161 -2.57 27.08 -7.19
CA SER A 161 -1.17 26.82 -7.54
C SER A 161 -0.20 27.81 -6.89
N SER A 162 -0.64 29.05 -6.66
CA SER A 162 0.12 30.07 -5.92
C SER A 162 0.05 29.89 -4.40
N LEU A 163 -1.03 29.32 -3.88
CA LEU A 163 -1.23 29.06 -2.45
C LEU A 163 -0.37 27.90 -1.94
N GLN A 164 -0.21 26.84 -2.74
CA GLN A 164 0.59 25.66 -2.38
C GLN A 164 2.04 25.98 -1.96
N PRO A 165 2.85 26.76 -2.72
CA PRO A 165 4.18 27.16 -2.29
C PRO A 165 4.14 28.11 -1.09
N GLY A 166 3.12 28.97 -0.96
CA GLY A 166 2.93 29.81 0.21
C GLY A 166 2.74 29.00 1.50
N LEU A 167 1.90 27.97 1.45
CA LEU A 167 1.69 27.04 2.57
C LEU A 167 2.95 26.22 2.88
N GLN A 168 3.68 25.75 1.86
CA GLN A 168 4.96 25.07 2.06
C GLN A 168 6.00 25.97 2.74
N ASN A 169 6.09 27.24 2.34
CA ASN A 169 7.00 28.19 2.98
C ASN A 169 6.64 28.45 4.45
N ILE A 170 5.34 28.57 4.77
CA ILE A 170 4.89 28.70 6.16
C ILE A 170 5.25 27.44 6.97
N MET A 171 5.02 26.25 6.40
CA MET A 171 5.37 24.98 7.03
C MET A 171 6.87 24.91 7.34
N GLN A 172 7.73 25.20 6.35
CA GLN A 172 9.19 25.24 6.52
C GLN A 172 9.64 26.29 7.54
N ALA A 173 9.05 27.49 7.52
CA ALA A 173 9.37 28.54 8.48
C ALA A 173 8.92 28.20 9.92
N SER A 174 7.93 27.32 10.07
CA SER A 174 7.42 26.90 11.38
C SER A 174 8.24 25.78 12.05
N LEU A 175 9.06 25.04 11.28
CA LEU A 175 9.89 23.93 11.79
C LEU A 175 10.79 24.31 12.98
N PRO A 176 11.56 25.42 12.95
CA PRO A 176 12.44 25.79 14.07
C PRO A 176 11.66 26.11 15.35
N VAL A 177 10.46 26.68 15.22
CA VAL A 177 9.58 27.00 16.34
C VAL A 177 8.95 25.72 16.91
N GLN A 178 8.57 24.77 16.07
CA GLN A 178 8.09 23.44 16.48
C GLN A 178 9.16 22.67 17.25
N GLU A 179 10.42 22.70 16.79
CA GLU A 179 11.56 22.08 17.49
C GLU A 179 11.81 22.74 18.84
N TYR A 180 11.79 24.08 18.90
CA TYR A 180 11.99 24.82 20.15
C TYR A 180 10.90 24.55 21.19
N LEU A 181 9.64 24.46 20.75
CA LEU A 181 8.50 24.16 21.62
C LEU A 181 8.27 22.66 21.84
N SER A 182 9.13 21.78 21.28
CA SER A 182 9.00 20.32 21.34
C SER A 182 7.63 19.81 20.89
N MET A 183 7.09 20.41 19.82
CA MET A 183 5.76 20.13 19.27
C MET A 183 5.87 19.65 17.81
N PRO A 184 6.25 18.38 17.57
CA PRO A 184 6.57 17.88 16.23
C PRO A 184 5.29 17.46 15.47
N PHE A 185 4.44 18.43 15.12
CA PHE A 185 3.19 18.16 14.42
C PHE A 185 3.41 17.54 13.04
N GLU A 186 4.44 17.98 12.31
CA GLU A 186 4.74 17.46 10.97
C GLU A 186 5.22 16.01 11.02
N GLN A 187 6.03 15.66 12.02
CA GLN A 187 6.49 14.28 12.21
C GLN A 187 5.32 13.36 12.63
N MET A 188 4.42 13.88 13.47
CA MET A 188 3.21 13.15 13.89
C MET A 188 2.22 12.96 12.73
N GLN A 189 2.05 13.95 11.85
CA GLN A 189 1.23 13.83 10.65
C GLN A 189 1.82 12.84 9.64
N LYS A 190 3.13 12.94 9.35
CA LYS A 190 3.82 11.99 8.46
C LYS A 190 3.71 10.55 9.00
N GLN A 191 3.88 10.36 10.31
CA GLN A 191 3.67 9.06 10.94
C GLN A 191 2.20 8.59 10.82
N ALA A 192 1.22 9.50 10.96
CA ALA A 192 -0.20 9.16 10.81
C ALA A 192 -0.58 8.80 9.37
N GLU A 193 -0.01 9.47 8.36
CA GLU A 193 -0.20 9.12 6.95
C GLU A 193 0.38 7.75 6.62
N VAL A 194 1.61 7.47 7.08
CA VAL A 194 2.24 6.15 6.91
C VAL A 194 1.46 5.08 7.68
N ALA A 195 0.91 5.41 8.86
CA ALA A 195 0.10 4.49 9.65
C ALA A 195 -1.19 4.04 8.94
N ARG A 196 -1.72 4.81 7.98
CA ARG A 196 -2.89 4.40 7.18
C ARG A 196 -2.62 3.17 6.32
N HIS A 197 -1.36 2.94 5.95
CA HIS A 197 -0.94 1.80 5.13
C HIS A 197 -0.45 0.60 5.97
N LEU A 198 -0.54 0.68 7.31
CA LEU A 198 -0.18 -0.44 8.17
C LEU A 198 -1.26 -1.53 8.17
N PRO A 199 -0.87 -2.82 8.22
CA PRO A 199 -1.78 -3.92 8.48
C PRO A 199 -2.53 -3.72 9.80
N PRO A 200 -3.78 -4.19 9.92
CA PRO A 200 -4.58 -3.99 11.13
C PRO A 200 -3.88 -4.39 12.44
N PRO A 201 -3.15 -5.52 12.52
CA PRO A 201 -2.43 -5.89 13.76
C PRO A 201 -1.28 -4.95 14.11
N LEU A 202 -0.54 -4.45 13.12
CA LEU A 202 0.54 -3.48 13.33
C LEU A 202 0.00 -2.11 13.69
N TYR A 203 -1.15 -1.70 13.11
CA TYR A 203 -1.82 -0.46 13.46
C TYR A 203 -2.33 -0.47 14.91
N VAL A 204 -2.96 -1.57 15.34
CA VAL A 204 -3.39 -1.74 16.74
C VAL A 204 -2.19 -1.63 17.68
N LEU A 205 -1.09 -2.31 17.35
CA LEU A 205 0.14 -2.27 18.15
C LEU A 205 0.74 -0.86 18.20
N LEU A 206 0.75 -0.12 17.08
CA LEU A 206 1.20 1.28 17.01
C LEU A 206 0.39 2.17 17.94
N VAL A 207 -0.94 2.14 17.82
CA VAL A 207 -1.84 2.99 18.62
C VAL A 207 -1.68 2.69 20.10
N GLN A 208 -1.59 1.42 20.47
CA GLN A 208 -1.45 1.00 21.87
C GLN A 208 -0.07 1.31 22.45
N ALA A 209 0.99 1.11 21.68
CA ALA A 209 2.34 1.47 22.12
C ALA A 209 2.51 2.98 22.26
N ALA A 210 1.96 3.77 21.32
CA ALA A 210 1.96 5.22 21.39
C ALA A 210 1.13 5.73 22.60
N ALA A 211 -0.06 5.16 22.82
CA ALA A 211 -0.90 5.50 23.96
C ALA A 211 -0.21 5.20 25.30
N TYR A 212 0.42 4.02 25.42
CA TYR A 212 1.18 3.67 26.63
C TYR A 212 2.40 4.58 26.84
N GLY A 213 3.12 4.92 25.77
CA GLY A 213 4.25 5.85 25.84
C GLY A 213 3.86 7.26 26.31
N GLN A 214 2.70 7.74 25.86
CA GLN A 214 2.17 9.05 26.28
C GLN A 214 1.62 9.02 27.71
N ALA A 215 0.90 7.96 28.09
CA ALA A 215 0.16 7.91 29.36
C ALA A 215 1.04 7.49 30.55
N CYS A 216 1.90 6.48 30.37
CA CYS A 216 2.60 5.82 31.48
C CYS A 216 4.11 5.95 31.39
N ASP A 217 4.70 5.94 30.19
CA ASP A 217 6.14 5.75 30.04
C ASP A 217 6.76 6.53 28.87
N LYS A 218 7.26 7.74 29.18
CA LYS A 218 7.93 8.62 28.21
C LYS A 218 9.26 8.06 27.67
N THR A 219 9.75 6.93 28.18
CA THR A 219 11.02 6.31 27.73
C THR A 219 10.82 5.29 26.61
N LEU A 220 9.58 5.10 26.16
CA LEU A 220 9.21 4.27 25.03
C LEU A 220 9.10 5.15 23.76
N SER A 221 9.81 4.77 22.70
CA SER A 221 9.66 5.38 21.37
C SER A 221 9.18 4.36 20.35
N VAL A 222 8.31 4.79 19.43
CA VAL A 222 7.75 3.95 18.37
C VAL A 222 8.01 4.59 17.02
N ASN A 223 8.58 3.83 16.10
CA ASN A 223 8.88 4.26 14.74
C ASN A 223 8.35 3.24 13.73
N ILE A 224 7.89 3.72 12.58
CA ILE A 224 7.50 2.86 11.44
C ILE A 224 8.70 2.80 10.50
N SER A 225 9.11 1.59 10.12
CA SER A 225 10.23 1.34 9.21
C SER A 225 9.79 0.49 8.02
N GLY A 226 10.20 0.84 6.81
CA GLY A 226 9.90 0.06 5.60
C GLY A 226 9.66 0.92 4.37
N ASP A 227 9.28 0.25 3.28
CA ASP A 227 8.95 0.89 2.02
C ASP A 227 7.48 1.32 2.00
N VAL A 228 7.24 2.63 1.94
CA VAL A 228 5.90 3.24 1.92
C VAL A 228 5.24 3.09 0.55
N ASP A 229 6.01 3.04 -0.53
CA ASP A 229 5.49 2.98 -1.88
C ASP A 229 5.06 1.56 -2.24
N GLU A 230 5.81 0.53 -1.81
CA GLU A 230 5.37 -0.86 -1.91
C GLU A 230 4.10 -1.11 -1.06
N ALA A 231 4.00 -0.48 0.12
CA ALA A 231 2.82 -0.57 0.96
C ALA A 231 1.58 0.11 0.34
N LYS A 232 1.77 1.27 -0.30
CA LYS A 232 0.72 1.95 -1.07
C LYS A 232 0.23 1.08 -2.22
N ALA A 233 1.13 0.44 -2.96
CA ALA A 233 0.80 -0.46 -4.05
C ALA A 233 -0.03 -1.67 -3.56
N LEU A 234 0.30 -2.24 -2.38
CA LEU A 234 -0.47 -3.32 -1.76
C LEU A 234 -1.84 -2.87 -1.24
N SER A 235 -2.00 -1.59 -0.88
CA SER A 235 -3.27 -1.03 -0.41
C SER A 235 -4.22 -0.59 -1.52
N ARG A 236 -3.71 -0.37 -2.74
CA ARG A 236 -4.54 -0.13 -3.92
C ARG A 236 -5.24 -1.43 -4.30
N ARG A 237 -6.57 -1.41 -4.36
CA ARG A 237 -7.34 -2.59 -4.81
C ARG A 237 -6.99 -2.89 -6.27
N PRO A 238 -6.97 -4.16 -6.68
CA PRO A 238 -6.81 -4.54 -8.09
C PRO A 238 -7.94 -4.06 -9.02
N GLU A 239 -8.99 -3.40 -8.51
CA GLU A 239 -10.08 -2.85 -9.32
C GLU A 239 -9.75 -1.48 -9.95
N ASP A 240 -8.78 -0.72 -9.42
CA ASP A 240 -8.38 0.60 -9.95
C ASP A 240 -7.25 0.52 -11.01
N SER A 241 -6.97 -0.68 -11.56
CA SER A 241 -5.87 -0.91 -12.52
C SER A 241 -6.34 -1.22 -13.95
N GLN A 242 -7.61 -0.93 -14.28
CA GLN A 242 -8.16 -1.17 -15.63
C GLN A 242 -8.24 0.07 -16.54
N GLU A 243 -7.77 1.25 -16.13
CA GLU A 243 -7.91 2.47 -16.96
C GLU A 243 -6.63 3.09 -17.54
N ASP A 244 -5.44 2.50 -17.33
CA ASP A 244 -4.19 3.04 -17.90
C ASP A 244 -3.44 2.01 -18.76
N GLU A 245 -4.08 1.47 -19.79
CA GLU A 245 -3.39 0.92 -20.97
C GLU A 245 -3.50 1.97 -22.08
N SER A 246 -2.62 2.97 -22.02
CA SER A 246 -2.39 3.89 -23.13
C SER A 246 -1.51 3.18 -24.14
N ASP A 247 -2.16 2.81 -25.23
CA ASP A 247 -1.65 2.33 -26.51
C ASP A 247 -0.36 3.07 -26.93
N SER A 248 0.77 2.37 -26.93
CA SER A 248 1.98 2.78 -27.63
C SER A 248 2.55 1.61 -28.41
N ASP A 249 2.18 1.60 -29.69
CA ASP A 249 2.82 0.84 -30.76
C ASP A 249 4.34 1.00 -30.71
N ALA A 250 5.02 -0.11 -30.42
CA ALA A 250 6.42 -0.32 -30.79
C ALA A 250 6.60 -1.81 -31.09
N GLU A 251 6.46 -2.17 -32.37
CA GLU A 251 7.06 -3.37 -32.91
C GLU A 251 8.59 -3.28 -32.72
N GLU A 252 9.20 -4.19 -31.97
CA GLU A 252 10.53 -4.72 -32.27
C GLU A 252 10.84 -6.01 -31.47
N GLU A 253 11.22 -7.04 -32.24
CA GLU A 253 12.07 -8.19 -31.88
C GLU A 253 11.70 -9.10 -30.69
N GLN A 254 10.80 -10.08 -30.92
CA GLN A 254 10.81 -11.32 -30.15
C GLN A 254 11.87 -12.31 -30.69
N GLN A 255 13.09 -12.15 -30.19
CA GLN A 255 14.09 -13.21 -30.20
C GLN A 255 13.73 -14.32 -29.21
N ASN A 256 13.18 -15.41 -29.76
CA ASN A 256 13.55 -16.79 -29.48
C ASN A 256 14.27 -17.09 -28.13
N THR A 257 13.52 -17.27 -27.03
CA THR A 257 14.00 -18.14 -25.94
C THR A 257 12.92 -19.13 -25.50
N LYS A 258 13.27 -20.41 -25.68
CA LYS A 258 12.50 -21.59 -25.29
C LYS A 258 11.99 -21.47 -23.85
N ARG A 259 10.67 -21.36 -23.66
CA ARG A 259 9.99 -21.59 -22.38
C ARG A 259 10.34 -22.99 -21.86
N ARG A 260 11.34 -23.06 -20.97
CA ARG A 260 11.54 -24.22 -20.09
C ARG A 260 10.33 -24.27 -19.15
N ARG A 261 9.55 -25.35 -19.21
CA ARG A 261 8.58 -25.68 -18.15
C ARG A 261 9.34 -25.68 -16.82
N ALA A 262 8.98 -24.79 -15.90
CA ALA A 262 9.51 -24.80 -14.55
C ALA A 262 9.25 -26.18 -13.92
N THR A 263 10.29 -26.82 -13.43
CA THR A 263 10.21 -28.07 -12.67
C THR A 263 9.34 -27.86 -11.43
N VAL A 264 8.50 -28.84 -11.07
CA VAL A 264 7.53 -28.77 -9.96
C VAL A 264 8.16 -28.29 -8.64
N GLY A 265 9.44 -28.57 -8.41
CA GLY A 265 10.20 -28.08 -7.25
C GLY A 265 10.38 -26.55 -7.20
N VAL A 266 10.64 -25.90 -8.34
CA VAL A 266 10.80 -24.43 -8.42
C VAL A 266 9.46 -23.73 -8.12
N GLN A 267 8.35 -24.30 -8.60
CA GLN A 267 7.00 -23.79 -8.30
C GLN A 267 6.62 -23.93 -6.82
N LEU A 268 7.12 -24.95 -6.13
CA LEU A 268 6.90 -25.15 -4.70
C LEU A 268 7.73 -24.16 -3.87
N GLU A 269 8.97 -23.89 -4.24
CA GLU A 269 9.79 -22.86 -3.60
C GLU A 269 9.22 -21.46 -3.77
N ASP A 270 8.73 -21.12 -4.97
CA ASP A 270 8.08 -19.84 -5.22
C ASP A 270 6.79 -19.70 -4.39
N LYS A 271 6.01 -20.77 -4.25
CA LYS A 271 4.85 -20.81 -3.36
C LYS A 271 5.23 -20.66 -1.89
N ARG A 272 6.34 -21.26 -1.44
CA ARG A 272 6.86 -21.09 -0.07
C ARG A 272 7.29 -19.64 0.18
N LYS A 273 8.04 -19.04 -0.74
CA LYS A 273 8.46 -17.63 -0.64
C LYS A 273 7.27 -16.68 -0.64
N ALA A 274 6.28 -16.93 -1.51
CA ALA A 274 5.04 -16.16 -1.52
C ALA A 274 4.29 -16.29 -0.19
N MET A 275 4.19 -17.49 0.38
CA MET A 275 3.53 -17.73 1.67
C MET A 275 4.26 -17.07 2.84
N LEU A 276 5.60 -17.01 2.81
CA LEU A 276 6.44 -16.36 3.83
C LEU A 276 6.67 -14.86 3.55
N ARG A 277 5.95 -14.26 2.59
CA ARG A 277 6.08 -12.84 2.24
C ARG A 277 5.78 -11.96 3.45
N ARG A 278 6.75 -11.10 3.79
CA ARG A 278 6.59 -10.06 4.80
C ARG A 278 5.85 -8.88 4.23
N HIS A 279 5.11 -8.20 5.10
CA HIS A 279 4.63 -6.87 4.80
C HIS A 279 5.83 -5.90 4.68
N PRO A 280 5.84 -4.98 3.69
CA PRO A 280 6.94 -4.05 3.47
C PRO A 280 7.12 -3.05 4.62
N LEU A 281 6.03 -2.69 5.31
CA LEU A 281 6.10 -1.92 6.56
C LEU A 281 6.25 -2.83 7.78
N SER A 282 7.12 -2.39 8.68
CA SER A 282 7.44 -2.98 9.97
C SER A 282 7.41 -1.91 11.05
N LEU A 283 7.30 -2.32 12.30
CA LEU A 283 7.22 -1.40 13.44
C LEU A 283 8.38 -1.63 14.38
N CYS A 284 9.10 -0.57 14.73
CA CYS A 284 10.20 -0.58 15.68
C CYS A 284 9.74 0.05 17.00
N VAL A 285 9.81 -0.70 18.10
CA VAL A 285 9.60 -0.19 19.46
C VAL A 285 10.92 -0.22 20.20
N ASP A 286 11.35 0.93 20.70
CA ASP A 286 12.56 1.04 21.49
C ASP A 286 12.22 1.32 22.95
N LEU A 287 12.74 0.49 23.84
CA LEU A 287 12.57 0.60 25.28
C LEU A 287 13.89 1.03 25.92
N LYS A 288 13.99 2.30 26.31
CA LYS A 288 15.15 2.81 27.04
C LYS A 288 15.04 2.48 28.53
N CYS A 289 16.03 1.76 29.07
CA CYS A 289 16.13 1.47 30.50
C CYS A 289 16.87 2.59 31.25
N LYS A 290 16.68 2.63 32.58
CA LYS A 290 17.34 3.59 33.48
C LYS A 290 18.87 3.53 33.39
N ASP A 291 19.40 2.35 33.10
CA ASP A 291 20.85 2.08 33.01
C ASP A 291 21.46 2.53 31.66
N GLY A 292 20.73 3.31 30.86
CA GLY A 292 21.16 3.80 29.55
C GLY A 292 21.08 2.78 28.41
N SER A 293 20.81 1.51 28.71
CA SER A 293 20.64 0.44 27.71
C SER A 293 19.28 0.53 27.00
N VAL A 294 19.24 0.19 25.71
CA VAL A 294 18.04 0.23 24.87
C VAL A 294 17.74 -1.16 24.31
N LEU A 295 16.50 -1.61 24.47
CA LEU A 295 15.98 -2.81 23.83
C LEU A 295 15.18 -2.41 22.57
N HIS A 296 15.67 -2.78 21.40
CA HIS A 296 15.02 -2.57 20.12
C HIS A 296 14.19 -3.80 19.75
N LEU A 297 12.92 -3.60 19.43
CA LEU A 297 11.95 -4.63 19.06
C LEU A 297 11.44 -4.33 17.65
N PHE A 298 11.78 -5.17 16.69
CA PHE A 298 11.31 -5.06 15.30
C PHE A 298 10.17 -6.03 15.07
N PHE A 299 8.96 -5.51 14.89
CA PHE A 299 7.75 -6.26 14.60
C PHE A 299 7.53 -6.34 13.09
N TYR A 300 7.44 -7.57 12.57
CA TYR A 300 7.07 -7.84 11.18
C TYR A 300 5.70 -8.52 11.13
N TYR A 301 5.01 -8.37 10.01
CA TYR A 301 3.73 -9.02 9.77
C TYR A 301 3.80 -9.93 8.55
N LEU A 302 3.40 -11.19 8.72
CA LEU A 302 3.31 -12.18 7.66
C LEU A 302 1.85 -12.24 7.17
N MET A 303 1.58 -11.59 6.04
CA MET A 303 0.22 -11.36 5.55
C MET A 303 -0.55 -12.66 5.26
N ASN A 304 0.11 -13.67 4.69
CA ASN A 304 -0.52 -14.92 4.30
C ASN A 304 -0.71 -15.89 5.48
N LEU A 305 0.13 -15.77 6.50
CA LEU A 305 0.07 -16.56 7.73
C LEU A 305 -0.77 -15.90 8.83
N ASN A 306 -1.11 -14.62 8.67
CA ASN A 306 -1.79 -13.78 9.65
C ASN A 306 -1.12 -13.87 11.04
N ILE A 307 0.20 -13.68 11.07
CA ILE A 307 1.02 -13.76 12.30
C ILE A 307 1.96 -12.55 12.36
N LEU A 308 2.15 -12.04 13.57
CA LEU A 308 3.23 -11.10 13.88
C LEU A 308 4.49 -11.84 14.33
N THR A 309 5.66 -11.38 13.89
CA THR A 309 6.95 -11.88 14.38
C THR A 309 7.75 -10.74 14.98
N VAL A 310 8.65 -11.06 15.93
CA VAL A 310 9.54 -10.07 16.53
C VAL A 310 11.00 -10.48 16.38
N LYS A 311 11.85 -9.51 16.03
CA LYS A 311 13.31 -9.60 16.20
C LYS A 311 13.76 -8.62 17.26
N THR A 312 14.80 -9.01 17.99
CA THR A 312 15.32 -8.19 19.08
C THR A 312 16.76 -7.80 18.84
N LYS A 313 17.12 -6.61 19.31
CA LYS A 313 18.51 -6.17 19.38
C LYS A 313 18.70 -5.37 20.66
N VAL A 314 19.76 -5.67 21.39
CA VAL A 314 20.12 -4.94 22.61
C VAL A 314 21.30 -4.04 22.30
N SER A 315 21.14 -2.75 22.60
CA SER A 315 22.21 -1.76 22.51
C SER A 315 22.54 -1.30 23.93
N THR A 316 23.77 -1.56 24.39
CA THR A 316 24.23 -1.14 25.72
C THR A 316 25.14 0.08 25.62
N ALA A 317 25.11 0.94 26.64
CA ALA A 317 25.91 2.18 26.66
C ALA A 317 27.41 1.92 26.85
N THR A 318 27.78 0.77 27.42
CA THR A 318 29.14 0.27 27.52
C THR A 318 29.25 -1.04 26.76
N ASP A 319 30.37 -1.27 26.09
CA ASP A 319 30.67 -2.54 25.45
C ASP A 319 30.75 -3.64 26.51
N LEU A 320 29.84 -4.61 26.41
CA LEU A 320 29.75 -5.76 27.30
C LEU A 320 30.62 -6.93 26.79
N SER A 321 31.84 -6.64 26.36
CA SER A 321 32.80 -7.67 25.98
C SER A 321 33.44 -8.25 27.25
N GLY A 322 33.37 -9.57 27.45
CA GLY A 322 34.26 -10.21 28.42
C GLY A 322 33.85 -11.52 29.08
N ALA A 323 32.60 -12.00 28.98
CA ALA A 323 32.20 -13.25 29.65
C ALA A 323 31.80 -14.35 28.65
N VAL A 324 32.59 -15.42 28.57
CA VAL A 324 32.36 -16.56 27.66
C VAL A 324 31.05 -17.26 28.00
N SER A 325 30.76 -17.40 29.29
CA SER A 325 29.53 -17.99 29.83
C SER A 325 28.31 -17.08 29.70
N ALA A 326 28.48 -15.83 29.26
CA ALA A 326 27.38 -14.89 29.05
C ALA A 326 26.94 -14.77 27.58
N GLY A 327 27.62 -15.45 26.64
CA GLY A 327 27.33 -15.36 25.20
C GLY A 327 25.88 -15.67 24.83
N GLU A 328 25.24 -16.60 25.53
CA GLU A 328 23.84 -16.98 25.30
C GLU A 328 22.83 -16.07 26.01
N LEU A 329 23.27 -15.21 26.94
CA LEU A 329 22.35 -14.37 27.72
C LEU A 329 21.76 -13.21 26.92
N LEU A 330 22.55 -12.62 26.02
CA LEU A 330 22.19 -11.46 25.20
C LEU A 330 21.99 -11.83 23.72
N ASN A 331 21.95 -13.12 23.38
CA ASN A 331 21.66 -13.55 22.02
C ASN A 331 20.25 -13.09 21.61
N SER A 332 20.18 -12.39 20.47
CA SER A 332 18.95 -11.83 19.90
C SER A 332 17.85 -12.87 19.65
N GLU A 333 18.22 -14.14 19.46
CA GLU A 333 17.28 -15.24 19.20
C GLU A 333 16.69 -15.85 20.48
N SER A 334 17.41 -15.82 21.61
CA SER A 334 16.97 -16.51 22.84
C SER A 334 16.52 -15.57 23.96
N LEU A 335 16.78 -14.27 23.83
CA LEU A 335 16.56 -13.26 24.88
C LEU A 335 15.12 -13.25 25.44
N LEU A 336 14.13 -13.34 24.54
CA LEU A 336 12.71 -13.24 24.88
C LEU A 336 11.99 -14.59 24.99
N ASN A 337 12.72 -15.70 24.90
CA ASN A 337 12.15 -17.03 25.11
C ASN A 337 11.51 -17.12 26.49
N CYS A 338 10.33 -17.75 26.56
CA CYS A 338 9.57 -17.97 27.77
C CYS A 338 9.27 -16.66 28.55
N LEU A 339 8.96 -15.55 27.87
CA LEU A 339 8.44 -14.35 28.55
C LEU A 339 7.11 -14.64 29.26
N TYR A 340 6.25 -15.40 28.60
CA TYR A 340 5.14 -16.13 29.21
C TYR A 340 5.48 -17.61 29.36
N ALA A 341 4.77 -18.29 30.27
CA ALA A 341 4.97 -19.71 30.50
C ALA A 341 4.77 -20.51 29.21
N SER A 342 5.72 -21.40 28.89
CA SER A 342 5.69 -22.31 27.74
C SER A 342 5.65 -21.65 26.35
N ASP A 343 6.00 -20.36 26.25
CA ASP A 343 6.08 -19.65 24.96
C ASP A 343 7.51 -19.65 24.41
N HIS A 344 7.80 -20.61 23.55
CA HIS A 344 9.13 -20.82 22.96
C HIS A 344 9.35 -20.05 21.66
N GLY A 345 8.29 -19.51 21.03
CA GLY A 345 8.40 -18.78 19.77
C GLY A 345 8.98 -19.59 18.60
N LYS A 346 8.84 -20.92 18.62
CA LYS A 346 9.26 -21.82 17.52
C LYS A 346 8.09 -22.35 16.69
N GLU A 347 6.90 -22.39 17.28
CA GLU A 347 5.67 -22.86 16.64
C GLU A 347 4.75 -21.69 16.27
N THR A 348 3.94 -21.85 15.23
CA THR A 348 2.98 -20.83 14.82
C THR A 348 1.75 -20.84 15.73
N PRO A 349 1.37 -19.71 16.35
CA PRO A 349 0.20 -19.66 17.22
C PRO A 349 -1.14 -19.93 16.50
N ASN A 350 -1.21 -19.72 15.19
CA ASN A 350 -2.42 -19.94 14.39
C ASN A 350 -2.52 -21.41 13.92
N PRO A 351 -3.54 -22.19 14.36
CA PRO A 351 -3.72 -23.57 13.92
C PRO A 351 -3.95 -23.72 12.41
N ALA A 352 -4.49 -22.69 11.75
CA ALA A 352 -4.71 -22.72 10.30
C ALA A 352 -3.40 -22.88 9.52
N ASN A 353 -2.29 -22.37 10.06
CA ASN A 353 -1.00 -22.40 9.39
C ASN A 353 -0.44 -23.81 9.28
N ARG A 354 -0.83 -24.72 10.17
CA ARG A 354 -0.48 -26.14 10.07
C ARG A 354 -0.99 -26.76 8.77
N TYR A 355 -2.22 -26.46 8.39
CA TYR A 355 -2.81 -26.92 7.12
C TYR A 355 -2.20 -26.22 5.91
N GLN A 356 -1.89 -24.93 6.03
CA GLN A 356 -1.24 -24.20 4.95
C GLN A 356 0.19 -24.71 4.72
N PHE A 357 0.94 -25.04 5.77
CA PHE A 357 2.29 -25.59 5.69
C PHE A 357 2.32 -26.97 5.06
N ASP A 358 1.36 -27.83 5.40
CA ASP A 358 1.21 -29.15 4.78
C ASP A 358 1.00 -29.04 3.26
N LYS A 359 0.21 -28.05 2.82
CA LYS A 359 -0.05 -27.77 1.40
C LYS A 359 1.21 -27.35 0.60
N VAL A 360 2.20 -26.75 1.24
CA VAL A 360 3.47 -26.30 0.62
C VAL A 360 4.69 -27.13 1.05
N GLY A 361 4.46 -28.19 1.82
CA GLY A 361 5.50 -29.09 2.33
C GLY A 361 6.50 -28.41 3.28
N ILE A 362 6.06 -27.49 4.13
CA ILE A 362 6.89 -26.94 5.22
C ILE A 362 6.68 -27.81 6.47
N THR A 363 7.76 -28.38 7.01
CA THR A 363 7.69 -29.27 8.19
C THR A 363 7.68 -28.51 9.50
N THR A 364 8.50 -27.46 9.61
CA THR A 364 8.75 -26.72 10.85
C THR A 364 8.97 -25.25 10.57
N PHE A 365 8.35 -24.37 11.37
CA PHE A 365 8.57 -22.93 11.25
C PHE A 365 9.93 -22.49 11.82
N ALA A 366 10.51 -23.28 12.73
CA ALA A 366 11.78 -23.02 13.40
C ALA A 366 12.94 -22.65 12.44
N ASP A 367 13.00 -23.30 11.27
CA ASP A 367 14.06 -23.07 10.28
C ASP A 367 14.01 -21.65 9.67
N TYR A 368 12.83 -21.02 9.71
CA TYR A 368 12.61 -19.68 9.16
C TYR A 368 12.61 -18.59 10.24
N VAL A 369 12.77 -18.95 11.51
CA VAL A 369 12.72 -18.01 12.64
C VAL A 369 13.89 -17.03 12.64
N SER A 370 15.11 -17.49 12.34
CA SER A 370 16.29 -16.60 12.26
C SER A 370 16.10 -15.50 11.21
N ASP A 371 15.42 -15.83 10.11
CA ASP A 371 15.11 -14.89 9.04
C ASP A 371 13.89 -14.02 9.36
N LEU A 372 12.74 -14.62 9.69
CA LEU A 372 11.44 -13.94 9.82
C LEU A 372 11.18 -13.34 11.20
N GLY A 373 11.88 -13.80 12.24
CA GLY A 373 11.64 -13.47 13.64
C GLY A 373 10.73 -14.48 14.35
N HIS A 374 10.62 -14.33 15.68
CA HIS A 374 9.89 -15.27 16.54
C HIS A 374 8.40 -14.92 16.63
N PRO A 375 7.48 -15.86 16.34
CA PRO A 375 6.04 -15.66 16.45
C PRO A 375 5.53 -15.96 17.87
N TYR A 376 6.00 -15.22 18.87
CA TYR A 376 5.54 -15.44 20.25
C TYR A 376 4.03 -15.16 20.41
N VAL A 377 3.40 -15.82 21.36
CA VAL A 377 1.98 -15.65 21.67
C VAL A 377 1.71 -14.25 22.23
N TRP A 378 2.62 -13.73 23.06
CA TRP A 378 2.47 -12.38 23.62
C TRP A 378 2.50 -11.29 22.55
N VAL A 379 3.26 -11.48 21.46
CA VAL A 379 3.32 -10.55 20.33
C VAL A 379 1.97 -10.48 19.63
N GLN A 380 1.31 -11.64 19.43
CA GLN A 380 -0.03 -11.68 18.84
C GLN A 380 -1.03 -10.92 19.71
N LYS A 381 -0.98 -11.14 21.03
CA LYS A 381 -1.84 -10.45 22.00
C LYS A 381 -1.67 -8.93 21.94
N LEU A 382 -0.44 -8.43 21.79
CA LEU A 382 -0.17 -7.00 21.60
C LEU A 382 -0.69 -6.45 20.27
N GLY A 383 -0.69 -7.27 19.21
CA GLY A 383 -1.33 -6.94 17.93
C GLY A 383 -2.86 -7.07 17.93
N GLY A 384 -3.47 -7.47 19.04
CA GLY A 384 -4.91 -7.70 19.14
C GLY A 384 -5.39 -9.00 18.47
N LEU A 385 -4.46 -9.89 18.09
CA LEU A 385 -4.72 -11.21 17.54
C LEU A 385 -4.80 -12.23 18.69
N GLN A 386 -5.91 -12.96 18.77
CA GLN A 386 -6.09 -14.03 19.75
C GLN A 386 -6.28 -15.36 19.01
N PHE A 387 -5.32 -16.26 19.18
CA PHE A 387 -5.42 -17.64 18.75
C PHE A 387 -5.71 -18.48 19.99
N SER A 388 -6.85 -19.15 20.02
CA SER A 388 -7.27 -19.92 21.18
C SER A 388 -6.29 -21.07 21.42
N SER A 389 -5.53 -20.97 22.52
CA SER A 389 -4.94 -22.14 23.16
C SER A 389 -5.18 -22.00 24.67
N ASP A 390 -6.08 -22.87 25.14
CA ASP A 390 -6.43 -23.23 26.51
C ASP A 390 -6.74 -22.14 27.55
N GLY A 391 -7.99 -22.18 28.06
CA GLY A 391 -8.47 -21.37 29.18
C GLY A 391 -9.55 -20.36 28.81
N ALA A 392 -10.74 -20.55 29.37
CA ALA A 392 -11.91 -19.69 29.27
C ALA A 392 -11.67 -18.26 29.78
N GLN A 393 -10.99 -17.42 28.99
CA GLN A 393 -10.92 -15.98 29.22
C GLN A 393 -11.71 -15.21 28.17
N VAL A 394 -12.37 -14.17 28.67
CA VAL A 394 -13.22 -13.18 27.99
C VAL A 394 -12.73 -12.89 26.57
N CYS A 395 -13.66 -12.97 25.61
CA CYS A 395 -13.46 -12.71 24.19
C CYS A 395 -13.20 -11.22 23.93
N LEU A 396 -12.05 -10.71 24.39
CA LEU A 396 -11.57 -9.39 24.02
C LEU A 396 -10.84 -9.53 22.68
N ARG A 397 -11.18 -8.73 21.67
CA ARG A 397 -10.47 -8.70 20.39
C ARG A 397 -9.98 -7.30 20.08
N GLY A 398 -8.86 -7.21 19.35
CA GLY A 398 -8.31 -5.94 18.90
C GLY A 398 -7.76 -5.08 20.06
N SER A 399 -8.12 -3.80 20.06
CA SER A 399 -7.53 -2.75 20.91
C SER A 399 -7.61 -3.06 22.42
N ALA A 400 -8.73 -3.63 22.90
CA ALA A 400 -8.94 -3.92 24.32
C ALA A 400 -8.04 -5.06 24.86
N LEU A 401 -7.74 -6.07 24.02
CA LEU A 401 -6.87 -7.16 24.42
C LEU A 401 -5.42 -6.69 24.48
N SER A 402 -4.99 -5.86 23.53
CA SER A 402 -3.67 -5.25 23.54
C SER A 402 -3.48 -4.32 24.76
N ALA A 403 -4.43 -3.43 25.04
CA ALA A 403 -4.36 -2.49 26.16
C ALA A 403 -4.17 -3.18 27.53
N SER A 404 -4.92 -4.27 27.78
CA SER A 404 -4.81 -5.02 29.04
C SER A 404 -3.48 -5.76 29.22
N HIS A 405 -2.81 -6.12 28.12
CA HIS A 405 -1.54 -6.84 28.15
C HIS A 405 -0.33 -5.92 28.03
N MET A 406 -0.49 -4.73 27.43
CA MET A 406 0.60 -3.79 27.10
C MET A 406 1.45 -3.43 28.33
N GLU A 407 0.83 -2.97 29.42
CA GLU A 407 1.58 -2.60 30.63
C GLU A 407 2.33 -3.81 31.21
N LYS A 408 1.67 -4.97 31.28
CA LYS A 408 2.26 -6.20 31.83
C LYS A 408 3.45 -6.66 30.98
N THR A 409 3.31 -6.73 29.66
CA THR A 409 4.40 -7.13 28.76
C THR A 409 5.55 -6.15 28.81
N MET A 410 5.29 -4.83 28.81
CA MET A 410 6.36 -3.83 28.86
C MET A 410 7.15 -3.91 30.18
N LYS A 411 6.48 -4.12 31.31
CA LYS A 411 7.16 -4.39 32.60
C LYS A 411 7.99 -5.67 32.56
N LEU A 412 7.46 -6.75 31.98
CA LEU A 412 8.19 -8.02 31.85
C LEU A 412 9.42 -7.90 30.93
N LEU A 413 9.31 -7.17 29.81
CA LEU A 413 10.43 -6.92 28.90
C LEU A 413 11.54 -6.11 29.57
N ARG A 414 11.18 -5.06 30.32
CA ARG A 414 12.14 -4.27 31.11
C ARG A 414 12.80 -5.12 32.19
N GLY A 415 12.00 -5.88 32.94
CA GLY A 415 12.50 -6.80 33.97
C GLY A 415 13.44 -7.86 33.40
N ARG A 416 13.11 -8.42 32.23
CA ARG A 416 13.95 -9.39 31.51
C ARG A 416 15.28 -8.78 31.10
N LEU A 417 15.29 -7.59 30.49
CA LEU A 417 16.52 -6.92 30.10
C LEU A 417 17.40 -6.62 31.32
N GLN A 418 16.82 -6.06 32.38
CA GLN A 418 17.55 -5.78 33.63
C GLN A 418 18.13 -7.05 34.26
N ALA A 419 17.37 -8.14 34.29
CA ALA A 419 17.82 -9.41 34.81
C ALA A 419 18.97 -10.02 34.00
N ARG A 420 18.90 -9.96 32.66
CA ARG A 420 19.96 -10.44 31.77
C ARG A 420 21.23 -9.61 31.87
N LEU A 421 21.11 -8.28 31.96
CA LEU A 421 22.26 -7.40 32.18
C LEU A 421 22.89 -7.60 33.56
N ALA A 422 22.08 -7.82 34.61
CA ALA A 422 22.58 -8.14 35.93
C ALA A 422 23.31 -9.50 35.96
N LEU A 423 22.72 -10.54 35.36
CA LEU A 423 23.36 -11.85 35.21
C LEU A 423 24.65 -11.75 34.41
N HIS A 424 24.69 -10.96 33.33
CA HIS A 424 25.93 -10.75 32.56
C HIS A 424 27.04 -10.16 33.43
N LYS A 425 26.74 -9.12 34.23
CA LYS A 425 27.70 -8.54 35.19
C LYS A 425 28.14 -9.56 36.24
N GLN A 426 27.21 -10.37 36.75
CA GLN A 426 27.51 -11.42 37.72
C GLN A 426 28.40 -12.51 37.12
N PHE A 427 28.11 -12.99 35.92
CA PHE A 427 28.88 -14.03 35.24
C PHE A 427 30.30 -13.57 34.96
N SER A 428 30.47 -12.32 34.51
CA SER A 428 31.80 -11.72 34.36
C SER A 428 32.59 -11.77 35.67
N SER A 429 31.97 -11.47 36.82
CA SER A 429 32.63 -11.60 38.13
C SER A 429 32.91 -13.06 38.53
N LEU A 430 31.94 -13.96 38.28
CA LEU A 430 32.04 -15.39 38.66
C LEU A 430 33.11 -16.14 37.87
N GLU A 431 33.35 -15.78 36.61
CA GLU A 431 34.45 -16.32 35.80
C GLU A 431 35.82 -15.96 36.37
N HIS A 432 35.93 -14.76 36.97
CA HIS A 432 37.12 -14.34 37.71
C HIS A 432 37.16 -14.94 39.13
N SER A 433 36.33 -15.94 39.45
CA SER A 433 36.26 -16.60 40.76
C SER A 433 35.85 -15.66 41.92
N ILE A 434 35.21 -14.53 41.61
CA ILE A 434 34.74 -13.57 42.60
C ILE A 434 33.21 -13.65 42.67
N ILE A 435 32.67 -13.92 43.86
CA ILE A 435 31.22 -13.91 44.10
C ILE A 435 30.80 -12.49 44.50
N PRO A 436 30.09 -11.74 43.64
CA PRO A 436 29.71 -10.38 43.96
C PRO A 436 28.46 -10.40 44.86
N VAL A 437 28.64 -9.99 46.12
CA VAL A 437 27.55 -9.83 47.09
C VAL A 437 27.28 -8.35 47.31
N SER A 438 26.03 -7.93 47.13
CA SER A 438 25.60 -6.54 47.40
C SER A 438 25.76 -6.19 48.88
N SER A 439 26.08 -4.94 49.20
CA SER A 439 26.15 -4.42 50.58
C SER A 439 24.86 -4.69 51.37
N GLU A 440 23.71 -4.60 50.69
CA GLU A 440 22.39 -4.86 51.25
C GLU A 440 22.17 -6.32 51.65
N CYS A 441 22.91 -7.27 51.06
CA CYS A 441 22.80 -8.71 51.29
C CYS A 441 23.89 -9.26 52.22
N GLN A 442 24.83 -8.44 52.69
CA GLN A 442 25.94 -8.89 53.54
C GLN A 442 25.45 -9.51 54.86
N HIS A 443 24.33 -9.02 55.38
CA HIS A 443 23.73 -9.54 56.60
C HIS A 443 23.29 -11.02 56.50
N LEU A 444 23.10 -11.54 55.29
CA LEU A 444 22.69 -12.93 55.09
C LEU A 444 23.83 -13.93 55.35
N PHE A 445 25.08 -13.46 55.40
CA PHE A 445 26.27 -14.30 55.46
C PHE A 445 27.15 -13.96 56.68
N PRO A 446 27.97 -14.91 57.16
CA PRO A 446 29.01 -14.62 58.15
C PRO A 446 30.11 -13.74 57.53
N ALA A 447 30.80 -12.95 58.37
CA ALA A 447 31.84 -12.02 57.93
C ALA A 447 33.05 -12.73 57.27
N LYS A 448 33.38 -13.94 57.74
CA LYS A 448 34.45 -14.77 57.17
C LYS A 448 33.82 -15.94 56.42
N VAL A 449 34.18 -16.16 55.16
CA VAL A 449 33.85 -17.34 54.35
C VAL A 449 35.17 -17.84 53.74
N VAL A 450 35.46 -19.13 53.89
CA VAL A 450 36.77 -19.70 53.57
C VAL A 450 36.74 -20.44 52.24
N SER A 451 35.67 -21.19 51.98
CA SER A 451 35.45 -21.81 50.67
C SER A 451 35.17 -20.77 49.60
N GLY A 452 35.78 -20.96 48.43
CA GLY A 452 35.68 -20.05 47.30
C GLY A 452 35.23 -20.76 46.03
N LEU A 453 34.55 -20.02 45.15
CA LEU A 453 34.32 -20.47 43.78
C LEU A 453 35.65 -20.49 43.05
N THR A 454 36.00 -21.60 42.41
CA THR A 454 37.24 -21.72 41.62
C THR A 454 36.98 -21.85 40.13
N ARG A 455 35.79 -22.32 39.74
CA ARG A 455 35.42 -22.46 38.34
C ARG A 455 33.93 -22.25 38.13
N TRP A 456 33.59 -21.47 37.11
CA TRP A 456 32.24 -21.28 36.59
C TRP A 456 32.27 -21.53 35.09
N THR A 457 31.54 -22.54 34.61
CA THR A 457 31.52 -22.91 33.19
C THR A 457 30.12 -23.23 32.73
N MET A 458 29.78 -22.85 31.50
CA MET A 458 28.56 -23.27 30.82
C MET A 458 28.59 -24.76 30.48
N MET A 459 27.43 -25.40 30.51
CA MET A 459 27.22 -26.80 30.10
C MET A 459 26.16 -26.89 29.01
N SER A 460 26.19 -27.98 28.25
CA SER A 460 25.10 -28.32 27.34
C SER A 460 23.94 -29.03 28.06
N TYR A 461 22.75 -28.99 27.46
CA TYR A 461 21.58 -29.73 27.95
C TYR A 461 21.86 -31.23 28.08
N GLN A 462 22.56 -31.83 27.11
CA GLN A 462 22.85 -33.27 27.11
C GLN A 462 23.71 -33.65 28.32
N GLU A 463 24.78 -32.91 28.59
CA GLU A 463 25.64 -33.13 29.76
C GLU A 463 24.87 -32.96 31.08
N PHE A 464 23.92 -32.02 31.13
CA PHE A 464 23.12 -31.77 32.33
C PHE A 464 22.08 -32.85 32.62
N THR A 465 21.43 -33.42 31.59
CA THR A 465 20.42 -34.48 31.76
C THR A 465 20.99 -35.76 32.37
N HIS A 466 22.30 -36.01 32.21
CA HIS A 466 22.99 -37.09 32.90
C HIS A 466 23.06 -36.88 34.42
N VAL A 467 23.07 -35.63 34.88
CA VAL A 467 23.14 -35.24 36.29
C VAL A 467 21.75 -35.24 36.95
N LEU A 468 20.72 -34.74 36.25
CA LEU A 468 19.37 -34.55 36.79
C LEU A 468 18.31 -35.20 35.88
N LYS A 469 17.69 -36.28 36.36
CA LYS A 469 16.60 -37.01 35.65
C LYS A 469 15.18 -36.55 36.05
N ALA A 470 15.06 -35.50 36.85
CA ALA A 470 13.76 -34.95 37.21
C ALA A 470 13.27 -34.07 36.06
N GLY A 471 12.05 -34.30 35.55
CA GLY A 471 11.43 -33.52 34.45
C GLY A 471 11.10 -32.06 34.80
N LEU A 472 11.96 -31.41 35.59
CA LEU A 472 11.94 -30.02 36.01
C LEU A 472 12.79 -29.13 35.09
N VAL A 473 13.47 -29.74 34.11
CA VAL A 473 14.45 -29.10 33.23
C VAL A 473 13.93 -29.10 31.80
N CYS A 474 13.97 -27.93 31.16
CA CYS A 474 13.62 -27.76 29.76
C CYS A 474 14.89 -27.52 28.92
N GLU A 475 14.87 -27.91 27.64
CA GLU A 475 15.97 -27.64 26.69
C GLU A 475 16.27 -26.13 26.57
N THR A 476 15.28 -25.27 26.83
CA THR A 476 15.42 -23.81 26.77
C THR A 476 16.05 -23.18 28.02
N ASP A 477 16.34 -23.97 29.05
CA ASP A 477 17.03 -23.47 30.25
C ASP A 477 18.53 -23.35 30.01
N LEU A 478 19.20 -22.52 30.82
CA LEU A 478 20.64 -22.33 30.75
C LEU A 478 21.31 -23.19 31.83
N PHE A 479 22.36 -23.91 31.45
CA PHE A 479 23.04 -24.88 32.31
C PHE A 479 24.47 -24.44 32.64
N PHE A 480 24.83 -24.54 33.91
CA PHE A 480 26.15 -24.16 34.39
C PHE A 480 26.69 -25.17 35.40
N MET A 481 28.00 -25.25 35.49
CA MET A 481 28.73 -25.97 36.53
C MET A 481 29.55 -24.97 37.35
N ALA A 482 29.22 -24.88 38.63
CA ALA A 482 30.04 -24.18 39.62
C ALA A 482 30.89 -25.19 40.38
N VAL A 483 32.16 -24.86 40.60
CA VAL A 483 33.08 -25.65 41.42
C VAL A 483 33.51 -24.80 42.60
N VAL A 484 33.17 -25.25 43.80
CA VAL A 484 33.56 -24.59 45.06
C VAL A 484 34.56 -25.48 45.78
N GLU A 485 35.69 -24.90 46.17
CA GLU A 485 36.79 -25.65 46.79
C GLU A 485 37.20 -25.04 48.13
N ARG A 486 37.64 -25.93 49.02
CA ARG A 486 38.34 -25.60 50.26
C ARG A 486 39.29 -26.74 50.59
N GLY A 487 40.60 -26.47 50.58
CA GLY A 487 41.62 -27.51 50.81
C GLY A 487 41.47 -28.65 49.80
N THR A 488 41.35 -29.89 50.26
CA THR A 488 41.15 -31.07 49.37
C THR A 488 39.69 -31.32 49.00
N ALA A 489 38.74 -30.59 49.58
CA ALA A 489 37.32 -30.81 49.35
C ALA A 489 36.84 -30.00 48.13
N ARG A 490 36.24 -30.70 47.17
CA ARG A 490 35.73 -30.12 45.93
C ARG A 490 34.24 -30.38 45.76
N LEU A 491 33.44 -29.33 45.83
CA LEU A 491 31.98 -29.38 45.65
C LEU A 491 31.63 -28.96 44.22
N LEU A 492 31.08 -29.89 43.44
CA LEU A 492 30.50 -29.58 42.13
C LEU A 492 29.02 -29.27 42.32
N ALA A 493 28.59 -28.14 41.77
CA ALA A 493 27.21 -27.67 41.81
C ALA A 493 26.72 -27.43 40.39
N ALA A 494 25.84 -28.32 39.92
CA ALA A 494 25.17 -28.16 38.63
C ALA A 494 23.97 -27.21 38.81
N VAL A 495 23.95 -26.12 38.04
CA VAL A 495 22.99 -25.02 38.18
C VAL A 495 22.11 -24.92 36.93
N VAL A 496 20.79 -24.88 37.12
CA VAL A 496 19.80 -24.59 36.08
C VAL A 496 19.25 -23.19 36.27
N LEU A 497 19.33 -22.38 35.22
CA LEU A 497 18.74 -21.05 35.16
C LEU A 497 17.62 -21.02 34.11
N ASN A 498 16.40 -20.88 34.60
CA ASN A 498 15.26 -20.66 33.71
C ASN A 498 15.32 -19.26 33.11
N PRO A 499 14.93 -19.07 31.83
CA PRO A 499 14.91 -17.75 31.19
C PRO A 499 14.09 -16.69 31.94
N ARG A 500 13.12 -17.10 32.77
CA ARG A 500 12.28 -16.22 33.62
C ARG A 500 12.95 -15.77 34.93
N TYR A 501 14.27 -15.91 35.08
CA TYR A 501 14.98 -15.32 36.21
C TYR A 501 14.69 -13.80 36.32
N PRO A 502 14.45 -13.25 37.53
CA PRO A 502 14.49 -13.87 38.85
C PRO A 502 13.15 -14.45 39.36
N GLU A 503 12.09 -14.42 38.55
CA GLU A 503 10.76 -14.93 38.93
C GLU A 503 10.79 -16.45 39.12
N VAL A 504 11.39 -17.16 38.17
CA VAL A 504 11.73 -18.58 38.34
C VAL A 504 13.14 -18.67 38.88
N MET A 505 13.25 -19.33 40.01
CA MET A 505 14.48 -19.33 40.78
C MET A 505 15.44 -20.43 40.29
N PRO A 506 16.76 -20.20 40.38
CA PRO A 506 17.76 -21.19 39.99
C PRO A 506 17.67 -22.47 40.82
N LEU A 507 17.96 -23.61 40.20
CA LEU A 507 18.01 -24.91 40.86
C LEU A 507 19.44 -25.46 40.87
N PHE A 508 19.84 -26.04 42.01
CA PHE A 508 21.17 -26.58 42.26
C PHE A 508 21.11 -28.08 42.53
N SER A 509 22.03 -28.84 41.96
CA SER A 509 22.30 -30.24 42.33
C SER A 509 23.76 -30.38 42.74
N LEU A 510 24.02 -31.05 43.85
CA LEU A 510 25.33 -31.06 44.50
C LEU A 510 25.97 -32.45 44.48
N SER A 511 27.27 -32.47 44.16
CA SER A 511 28.14 -33.64 44.32
C SER A 511 29.48 -33.23 44.93
N LEU A 512 29.80 -33.78 46.10
CA LEU A 512 31.02 -33.51 46.84
C LEU A 512 32.05 -34.60 46.55
N HIS A 513 33.23 -34.18 46.12
CA HIS A 513 34.42 -35.01 45.95
C HIS A 513 35.36 -34.73 47.14
N TRP A 514 35.19 -35.50 48.19
CA TRP A 514 36.04 -35.46 49.38
C TRP A 514 35.87 -36.77 50.14
N LYS A 515 36.98 -37.53 50.29
CA LYS A 515 36.96 -38.89 50.86
C LYS A 515 35.97 -39.82 50.13
N GLY A 516 35.98 -39.75 48.80
CA GLY A 516 35.01 -40.41 47.90
C GLY A 516 34.07 -39.42 47.22
N GLU A 517 33.20 -39.93 46.36
CA GLU A 517 32.15 -39.15 45.70
C GLU A 517 30.83 -39.33 46.46
N ARG A 518 30.25 -38.22 46.93
CA ARG A 518 28.96 -38.17 47.62
C ARG A 518 28.04 -37.19 46.91
N SER A 519 26.74 -37.44 46.95
CA SER A 519 25.72 -36.62 46.29
C SER A 519 24.48 -36.49 47.17
N GLY A 520 23.58 -35.57 46.83
CA GLY A 520 22.29 -35.42 47.54
C GLY A 520 21.40 -36.68 47.55
N ARG A 521 21.71 -37.69 46.72
CA ARG A 521 21.03 -39.00 46.73
C ARG A 521 21.63 -40.01 47.69
N THR A 522 22.92 -39.85 48.01
CA THR A 522 23.68 -40.79 48.84
C THR A 522 23.88 -40.27 50.25
N GLU A 523 23.81 -38.94 50.47
CA GLU A 523 24.03 -38.33 51.77
C GLU A 523 22.96 -37.27 52.13
N ASP A 524 22.32 -37.43 53.29
CA ASP A 524 21.28 -36.54 53.81
C ASP A 524 21.75 -35.11 54.06
N ASN A 525 23.01 -34.92 54.46
CA ASN A 525 23.57 -33.58 54.69
C ASN A 525 23.75 -32.80 53.38
N LEU A 526 24.14 -33.46 52.29
CA LEU A 526 24.20 -32.81 50.97
C LEU A 526 22.79 -32.49 50.45
N ARG A 527 21.83 -33.37 50.69
CA ARG A 527 20.41 -33.10 50.41
C ARG A 527 19.87 -31.92 51.23
N ALA A 528 20.31 -31.79 52.48
CA ALA A 528 19.97 -30.64 53.31
C ALA A 528 20.63 -29.34 52.79
N MET A 529 21.88 -29.39 52.30
CA MET A 529 22.51 -28.25 51.62
C MET A 529 21.75 -27.85 50.33
N GLU A 530 21.32 -28.83 49.53
CA GLU A 530 20.45 -28.59 48.37
C GLU A 530 19.15 -27.92 48.80
N SER A 531 18.54 -28.33 49.92
CA SER A 531 17.31 -27.71 50.43
C SER A 531 17.51 -26.26 50.91
N GLU A 532 18.66 -25.93 51.50
CA GLU A 532 19.01 -24.55 51.89
C GLU A 532 19.09 -23.61 50.69
N VAL A 533 19.65 -24.09 49.58
CA VAL A 533 19.80 -23.27 48.37
C VAL A 533 18.55 -23.28 47.49
N ASN A 534 17.82 -24.41 47.40
CA ASN A 534 16.69 -24.57 46.49
C ASN A 534 15.31 -24.30 47.11
N VAL A 535 15.11 -24.61 48.40
CA VAL A 535 13.80 -24.50 49.08
C VAL A 535 13.74 -23.22 49.90
N PHE A 536 14.75 -22.93 50.71
CA PHE A 536 14.80 -21.74 51.59
C PHE A 536 15.33 -20.47 50.89
N ARG A 537 15.36 -20.50 49.56
CA ARG A 537 15.80 -19.43 48.67
C ARG A 537 15.08 -18.09 48.83
N ALA A 538 13.87 -18.05 49.39
CA ALA A 538 13.16 -16.79 49.66
C ALA A 538 13.94 -15.87 50.63
N GLU A 539 14.74 -16.47 51.52
CA GLU A 539 15.62 -15.75 52.45
C GLU A 539 16.82 -15.08 51.72
N LEU A 540 17.12 -15.51 50.49
CA LEU A 540 18.28 -15.08 49.70
C LEU A 540 17.95 -14.07 48.60
N GLN A 541 16.67 -13.74 48.43
CA GLN A 541 16.21 -12.91 47.32
C GLN A 541 16.67 -11.45 47.42
N GLY A 542 16.93 -10.95 48.63
CA GLY A 542 17.32 -9.54 48.85
C GLY A 542 16.21 -8.55 48.47
N PRO A 543 16.54 -7.27 48.23
CA PRO A 543 15.55 -6.26 47.85
C PRO A 543 15.00 -6.52 46.45
N ARG A 544 13.72 -6.19 46.25
CA ARG A 544 13.06 -6.29 44.94
C ARG A 544 13.80 -5.39 43.93
N PRO A 545 14.09 -5.87 42.70
CA PRO A 545 13.51 -7.05 42.04
C PRO A 545 14.24 -8.39 42.25
N GLY A 546 15.23 -8.47 43.14
CA GLY A 546 15.88 -9.74 43.52
C GLY A 546 16.90 -10.27 42.52
N LEU A 547 17.60 -9.37 41.82
CA LEU A 547 18.56 -9.72 40.76
C LEU A 547 19.83 -10.42 41.27
N GLN A 548 20.12 -10.36 42.57
CA GLN A 548 21.30 -10.94 43.22
C GLN A 548 21.05 -12.34 43.82
N LEU A 549 19.91 -12.97 43.48
CA LEU A 549 19.55 -14.27 44.03
C LEU A 549 20.59 -15.35 43.73
N LEU A 550 21.09 -15.42 42.49
CA LEU A 550 22.07 -16.44 42.09
C LEU A 550 23.38 -16.34 42.89
N THR A 551 23.93 -15.13 43.02
CA THR A 551 25.19 -14.92 43.73
C THR A 551 25.02 -15.16 45.23
N ASN A 552 23.87 -14.78 45.79
CA ASN A 552 23.53 -15.10 47.17
C ASN A 552 23.37 -16.61 47.42
N GLN A 553 22.83 -17.36 46.44
CA GLN A 553 22.74 -18.82 46.49
C GLN A 553 24.12 -19.49 46.46
N ILE A 554 25.02 -19.03 45.57
CA ILE A 554 26.40 -19.53 45.51
C ILE A 554 27.15 -19.19 46.82
N GLN A 555 26.98 -17.97 47.35
CA GLN A 555 27.59 -17.58 48.62
C GLN A 555 27.06 -18.42 49.79
N ARG A 556 25.74 -18.70 49.84
CA ARG A 556 25.13 -19.60 50.84
C ARG A 556 25.74 -20.99 50.73
N LEU A 557 25.96 -21.48 49.51
CA LEU A 557 26.55 -22.79 49.26
C LEU A 557 27.99 -22.88 49.77
N CYS A 558 28.82 -21.84 49.59
CA CYS A 558 30.14 -21.76 50.22
C CYS A 558 30.04 -21.83 51.76
N VAL A 559 29.14 -21.04 52.35
CA VAL A 559 28.91 -21.07 53.81
C VAL A 559 28.47 -22.47 54.29
N CYS A 560 27.59 -23.13 53.55
CA CYS A 560 27.15 -24.49 53.86
C CYS A 560 28.30 -25.51 53.75
N LEU A 561 29.17 -25.38 52.75
CA LEU A 561 30.37 -26.23 52.62
C LEU A 561 31.34 -26.01 53.78
N ASP A 562 31.54 -24.76 54.21
CA ASP A 562 32.37 -24.45 55.38
C ASP A 562 31.82 -25.15 56.64
N VAL A 563 30.54 -24.99 56.91
CA VAL A 563 29.88 -25.64 58.06
C VAL A 563 29.95 -27.16 57.93
N TYR A 564 29.75 -27.70 56.72
CA TYR A 564 29.82 -29.14 56.46
C TYR A 564 31.20 -29.70 56.85
N LEU A 565 32.28 -29.11 56.35
CA LEU A 565 33.64 -29.58 56.57
C LEU A 565 34.09 -29.40 58.03
N GLU A 566 33.70 -28.29 58.68
CA GLU A 566 34.09 -27.98 60.06
C GLU A 566 33.35 -28.83 61.11
N THR A 567 32.11 -29.19 60.84
CA THR A 567 31.27 -29.97 61.77
C THR A 567 31.40 -31.49 61.56
N GLU A 568 32.13 -31.94 60.53
CA GLU A 568 32.47 -33.35 60.34
C GLU A 568 33.21 -33.90 61.57
N SER A 569 32.78 -35.06 62.06
CA SER A 569 33.43 -35.74 63.17
C SER A 569 34.58 -36.60 62.65
N GLN A 570 35.83 -36.30 63.00
CA GLN A 570 37.00 -37.14 62.73
C GLN A 570 37.03 -38.37 63.66
N VAL A 571 36.03 -39.25 63.57
CA VAL A 571 35.97 -40.46 64.42
C VAL A 571 36.71 -41.65 63.77
N CYS A 572 37.10 -41.57 62.49
CA CYS A 572 37.59 -42.74 61.77
C CYS A 572 39.11 -42.89 61.68
N ASP A 573 39.91 -41.87 61.95
CA ASP A 573 41.38 -42.00 61.96
C ASP A 573 41.90 -41.50 63.30
N GLY A 574 42.37 -42.42 64.15
CA GLY A 574 42.90 -42.14 65.49
C GLY A 574 44.21 -41.35 65.51
N SER A 575 44.40 -40.41 64.59
CA SER A 575 45.52 -39.48 64.56
C SER A 575 45.10 -38.14 65.15
N GLU A 576 45.71 -37.78 66.29
CA GLU A 576 45.72 -36.42 66.86
C GLU A 576 46.54 -35.46 65.96
N GLY A 577 46.20 -35.38 64.68
CA GLY A 577 46.76 -34.43 63.74
C GLY A 577 45.97 -33.11 63.73
N PRO A 578 46.56 -32.01 63.24
CA PRO A 578 45.82 -30.77 63.01
C PRO A 578 44.63 -31.05 62.09
N ARG A 579 43.45 -30.56 62.47
CA ARG A 579 42.24 -30.70 61.65
C ARG A 579 42.49 -30.08 60.28
N GLU A 580 42.26 -30.86 59.22
CA GLU A 580 42.32 -30.38 57.84
C GLU A 580 41.44 -29.12 57.65
N PHE A 581 40.31 -29.07 58.37
CA PHE A 581 39.42 -27.91 58.41
C PHE A 581 39.21 -27.45 59.87
N PRO A 582 39.79 -26.30 60.27
CA PRO A 582 39.62 -25.76 61.62
C PRO A 582 38.19 -25.25 61.83
N ARG A 583 37.64 -25.45 63.04
CA ARG A 583 36.31 -24.95 63.41
C ARG A 583 36.37 -23.47 63.72
N GLU A 584 35.86 -22.66 62.82
CA GLU A 584 35.76 -21.21 62.97
C GLU A 584 34.30 -20.76 63.13
N LYS A 585 33.34 -21.51 62.60
CA LYS A 585 31.91 -21.18 62.71
C LYS A 585 31.34 -21.59 64.07
N MET A 586 30.69 -20.65 64.75
CA MET A 586 29.99 -20.91 66.01
C MET A 586 28.72 -21.73 65.76
N CYS A 587 28.70 -23.00 66.19
CA CYS A 587 27.55 -23.90 66.06
C CYS A 587 27.08 -24.37 67.44
N LEU A 588 25.80 -24.20 67.77
CA LEU A 588 25.27 -24.60 69.09
C LEU A 588 25.34 -26.12 69.35
N ARG A 589 25.10 -26.91 68.29
CA ARG A 589 25.22 -28.38 68.27
C ARG A 589 25.74 -28.78 66.89
N THR A 590 26.50 -29.87 66.78
CA THR A 590 27.07 -30.32 65.50
C THR A 590 26.16 -31.26 64.71
N ALA A 591 25.21 -31.93 65.36
CA ALA A 591 24.22 -32.77 64.71
C ALA A 591 22.89 -32.78 65.49
N ARG A 592 21.76 -32.94 64.78
CA ARG A 592 20.42 -33.08 65.36
C ARG A 592 19.55 -34.08 64.58
N GLY A 593 18.70 -34.81 65.30
CA GLY A 593 17.68 -35.70 64.72
C GLY A 593 18.21 -37.07 64.24
N PRO A 594 17.32 -37.95 63.74
CA PRO A 594 17.66 -39.32 63.32
C PRO A 594 18.67 -39.37 62.17
N SER A 595 18.57 -38.45 61.21
CA SER A 595 19.48 -38.31 60.07
C SER A 595 20.77 -37.54 60.41
N ARG A 596 20.97 -37.16 61.69
CA ARG A 596 22.16 -36.44 62.18
C ARG A 596 22.50 -35.20 61.33
N LEU A 597 21.49 -34.40 61.00
CA LEU A 597 21.64 -33.23 60.16
C LEU A 597 22.56 -32.19 60.80
N LYS A 598 23.39 -31.55 59.99
CA LYS A 598 24.29 -30.44 60.37
C LYS A 598 23.54 -29.09 60.46
N PRO A 599 24.05 -28.10 61.22
CA PRO A 599 23.36 -26.82 61.43
C PRO A 599 23.63 -25.80 60.30
N PHE A 600 22.84 -25.81 59.22
CA PHE A 600 23.09 -24.92 58.07
C PHE A 600 22.47 -23.52 58.18
N LYS A 601 21.55 -23.26 59.11
CA LYS A 601 20.85 -21.98 59.23
C LYS A 601 21.69 -20.95 59.98
N TYR A 602 22.05 -19.86 59.31
CA TYR A 602 22.80 -18.73 59.89
C TYR A 602 21.86 -17.70 60.55
N ASN A 603 22.18 -17.26 61.77
CA ASN A 603 21.43 -16.22 62.48
C ASN A 603 22.24 -14.93 62.59
N HIS A 604 21.89 -13.92 61.79
CA HIS A 604 22.65 -12.67 61.66
C HIS A 604 22.83 -11.83 62.94
N PRO A 605 21.84 -11.67 63.84
CA PRO A 605 22.02 -10.80 65.00
C PRO A 605 23.01 -11.34 66.03
N GLN A 606 23.21 -12.66 66.08
CA GLN A 606 24.00 -13.35 67.11
C GLN A 606 25.20 -14.11 66.54
N GLY A 607 25.33 -14.20 65.21
CA GLY A 607 26.52 -14.72 64.52
C GLY A 607 26.76 -16.23 64.68
N PHE A 608 25.73 -17.04 64.87
CA PHE A 608 25.88 -18.51 65.00
C PHE A 608 24.99 -19.31 64.05
N PHE A 609 25.33 -20.59 63.93
CA PHE A 609 24.64 -21.58 63.13
C PHE A 609 23.73 -22.47 63.98
N SER A 610 22.50 -22.66 63.48
CA SER A 610 21.45 -23.48 64.08
C SER A 610 20.95 -24.52 63.09
N HIS A 611 20.33 -25.58 63.61
CA HIS A 611 19.60 -26.52 62.78
C HIS A 611 18.29 -25.89 62.35
N ARG A 612 17.82 -26.26 61.15
CA ARG A 612 16.44 -25.99 60.75
C ARG A 612 15.46 -26.71 61.68
#